data_AF-A0A3A9YYJ3-F1
#
_entry.id   AF-A0A3A9YYJ3-F1
#
_cell.length_a   1.000
_cell.length_b   1.000
_cell.length_c   1.000
_cell.angle_alpha   90.00
_cell.angle_beta   90.00
_cell.angle_gamma   90.00
#
_symmetry.space_group_name_H-M   'P 1'
#
loop_
_entity.id
_entity.type
_entity.pdbx_description
1 polymer ?
#
loop_
_entity_poly.entity_id
_entity_poly.type
_entity_poly.pdbx_seq_one_letter_code
_entity_poly.pdbx_strand_id
1 'polypeptide(L)'
;MTPGYATPVVNHAREAGHAVGRLALRQVRRGALIVLAVASGMSALVAVTYQRTVSDALDAAALAALAENPAVRTLFGEPVALDTPGGFAVWRTGTVLAVLVSVWGLLAATRITRGEEEGGRWDLVLAGPLGLPAVVRRHLAVLLAAMAVVATGVTGALLAAGTPPVGAVLHGAGIALAGMFAVAVATLAAQVFPTRSGASGAATAVLGLALLARMVGDGVPALGWLRWLSPYGLLALSRPYHDDWPAPLAVLAVAVVAVAAAASALAGRRDAHGGLLVASAGRRPRRWLLGSVEAFAVRRLLRPLAGWSAGVAAYFLLIGVLATEMTAFLADNPRFATLAADAGFAGLGSVRGYAAALFALLAVPVGAFAALRVAAFAAAENDRRLTALHAQPVTRVRLVGAEVAATLAGVAVLLAVAGVATWCGAAIVDADLPLTAALAGTGNVAPIVVLCLGAGILALGWTPRAVLAVGVLPGAGGFLLQVVADSTGAPPWVGGLSPFRHLAAVPDVDPNIPACVVMTVLAVLVGVAGVARYRRRDLAG
;
A
#
# COMPACT_ATOMS: atom_id res chain seq x y z
N MET A 1 22.01 59.72 -0.54
CA MET A 1 21.58 58.39 -1.00
C MET A 1 22.76 57.44 -0.83
N THR A 2 22.83 56.75 0.29
CA THR A 2 23.78 55.66 0.53
C THR A 2 23.25 54.39 -0.13
N PRO A 3 24.04 53.66 -0.93
CA PRO A 3 23.60 52.38 -1.50
C PRO A 3 23.45 51.37 -0.35
N GLY A 4 22.27 50.75 -0.27
CA GLY A 4 21.94 49.78 0.76
C GLY A 4 22.87 48.56 0.69
N TYR A 5 23.64 48.34 1.75
CA TYR A 5 24.27 47.06 2.03
C TYR A 5 23.19 46.01 2.28
N ALA A 6 22.79 45.27 1.23
CA ALA A 6 22.17 43.97 1.43
C ALA A 6 23.20 43.09 2.16
N THR A 7 22.95 42.80 3.44
CA THR A 7 23.90 42.13 4.32
C THR A 7 24.25 40.72 3.82
N PRO A 8 25.54 40.32 3.82
CA PRO A 8 25.99 39.03 3.28
C PRO A 8 25.30 37.81 3.93
N VAL A 9 24.82 37.94 5.17
CA VAL A 9 24.13 36.88 5.92
C VAL A 9 22.82 36.41 5.26
N VAL A 10 22.06 37.33 4.64
CA VAL A 10 20.78 37.00 3.99
C VAL A 10 20.98 36.15 2.72
N ASN A 11 22.07 36.40 1.99
CA ASN A 11 22.40 35.64 0.78
C ASN A 11 22.76 34.18 1.12
N HIS A 12 23.52 33.95 2.20
CA HIS A 12 23.92 32.60 2.62
C HIS A 12 22.72 31.74 3.07
N ALA A 13 21.75 32.32 3.78
CA ALA A 13 20.53 31.60 4.19
C ALA A 13 19.64 31.23 2.99
N ARG A 14 19.56 32.10 1.97
CA ARG A 14 18.81 31.84 0.73
C ARG A 14 19.45 30.73 -0.09
N GLU A 15 20.77 30.77 -0.25
CA GLU A 15 21.55 29.74 -0.94
C GLU A 15 21.47 28.38 -0.25
N ALA A 16 21.61 28.35 1.08
CA ALA A 16 21.41 27.14 1.88
C ALA A 16 19.99 26.59 1.68
N GLY A 17 18.97 27.45 1.66
CA GLY A 17 17.59 27.07 1.41
C GLY A 17 17.40 26.41 0.04
N HIS A 18 18.05 26.94 -1.01
CA HIS A 18 18.04 26.33 -2.35
C HIS A 18 18.81 25.00 -2.39
N ALA A 19 19.90 24.86 -1.64
CA ALA A 19 20.64 23.60 -1.54
C ALA A 19 19.80 22.50 -0.88
N VAL A 20 19.10 22.80 0.22
CA VAL A 20 18.17 21.87 0.88
C VAL A 20 17.01 21.48 -0.04
N GLY A 21 16.43 22.44 -0.78
CA GLY A 21 15.40 22.12 -1.77
C GLY A 21 15.91 21.19 -2.88
N ARG A 22 17.11 21.42 -3.40
CA ARG A 22 17.76 20.54 -4.39
C ARG A 22 18.05 19.15 -3.83
N LEU A 23 18.47 19.05 -2.56
CA LEU A 23 18.67 17.78 -1.87
C LEU A 23 17.36 17.00 -1.78
N ALA A 24 16.29 17.64 -1.26
CA ALA A 24 14.98 17.02 -1.15
C ALA A 24 14.49 16.52 -2.51
N LEU A 25 14.64 17.32 -3.58
CA LEU A 25 14.28 16.93 -4.95
C LEU A 25 15.06 15.70 -5.41
N ARG A 26 16.38 15.67 -5.20
CA ARG A 26 17.22 14.52 -5.56
C ARG A 26 16.81 13.25 -4.83
N GLN A 27 16.38 13.35 -3.57
CA GLN A 27 15.93 12.21 -2.76
C GLN A 27 14.57 11.67 -3.25
N VAL A 28 13.68 12.51 -3.76
CA VAL A 28 12.32 12.07 -4.15
C VAL A 28 12.14 11.83 -5.65
N ARG A 29 12.95 12.44 -6.53
CA ARG A 29 12.72 12.43 -7.98
C ARG A 29 12.48 11.06 -8.60
N ARG A 30 13.23 10.03 -8.20
CA ARG A 30 13.07 8.67 -8.78
C ARG A 30 11.72 8.08 -8.41
N GLY A 31 11.34 8.20 -7.14
CA GLY A 31 10.03 7.74 -6.67
C GLY A 31 8.89 8.54 -7.29
N ALA A 32 9.05 9.86 -7.39
CA ALA A 32 8.07 10.76 -8.00
C ALA A 32 7.84 10.42 -9.48
N LEU A 33 8.91 10.15 -10.24
CA LEU A 33 8.82 9.73 -11.64
C LEU A 33 8.13 8.38 -11.81
N ILE A 34 8.39 7.42 -10.92
CA ILE A 34 7.71 6.11 -10.96
C ILE A 34 6.21 6.30 -10.68
N VAL A 35 5.86 7.04 -9.63
CA VAL A 35 4.45 7.29 -9.28
C VAL A 35 3.73 8.08 -10.36
N LEU A 36 4.39 9.10 -10.93
CA LEU A 36 3.90 9.83 -12.10
C LEU A 36 3.61 8.88 -13.26
N ALA A 37 4.59 8.06 -13.66
CA ALA A 37 4.44 7.13 -14.76
C ALA A 37 3.32 6.11 -14.53
N VAL A 38 3.21 5.56 -13.31
CA VAL A 38 2.15 4.60 -12.96
C VAL A 38 0.78 5.28 -12.94
N ALA A 39 0.63 6.43 -12.28
CA ALA A 39 -0.65 7.12 -12.18
C ALA A 39 -1.14 7.59 -13.56
N SER A 40 -0.29 8.29 -14.31
CA SER A 40 -0.61 8.77 -15.64
C SER A 40 -0.82 7.63 -16.64
N GLY A 41 0.05 6.61 -16.60
CA GLY A 41 -0.01 5.46 -17.49
C GLY A 41 -1.28 4.63 -17.26
N MET A 42 -1.66 4.36 -16.01
CA MET A 42 -2.89 3.64 -15.70
C MET A 42 -4.14 4.43 -16.12
N SER A 43 -4.19 5.73 -15.84
CA SER A 43 -5.34 6.57 -16.24
C SER A 43 -5.53 6.59 -17.76
N ALA A 44 -4.45 6.79 -18.54
CA ALA A 44 -4.52 6.74 -20.00
C ALA A 44 -4.85 5.34 -20.51
N LEU A 45 -4.19 4.30 -19.97
CA LEU A 45 -4.41 2.91 -20.41
C LEU A 45 -5.87 2.52 -20.25
N VAL A 46 -6.50 2.80 -19.11
CA VAL A 46 -7.90 2.45 -18.88
C VAL A 46 -8.83 3.25 -19.79
N ALA A 47 -8.60 4.56 -19.96
CA ALA A 47 -9.42 5.38 -20.86
C ALA A 47 -9.32 4.92 -22.33
N VAL A 48 -8.12 4.60 -22.81
CA VAL A 48 -7.92 4.08 -24.18
C VAL A 48 -8.47 2.67 -24.34
N THR A 49 -8.30 1.81 -23.33
CA THR A 49 -8.86 0.44 -23.37
C THR A 49 -10.38 0.49 -23.44
N TYR A 50 -11.01 1.39 -22.69
CA TYR A 50 -12.46 1.60 -22.76
C TYR A 50 -12.92 1.87 -24.21
N GLN A 51 -12.25 2.77 -24.92
CA GLN A 51 -12.57 3.11 -26.32
C GLN A 51 -12.34 1.97 -27.32
N ARG A 52 -11.50 0.98 -26.98
CA ARG A 52 -11.14 -0.11 -27.90
C ARG A 52 -11.92 -1.38 -27.67
N THR A 53 -12.29 -1.65 -26.42
CA THR A 53 -12.84 -2.95 -26.03
C THR A 53 -14.15 -2.84 -25.29
N VAL A 54 -14.44 -1.73 -24.62
CA VAL A 54 -15.64 -1.60 -23.78
C VAL A 54 -16.77 -0.90 -24.54
N SER A 55 -16.48 0.17 -25.30
CA SER A 55 -17.47 0.89 -26.11
C SER A 55 -18.17 0.00 -27.13
N ASP A 56 -17.48 -1.03 -27.63
CA ASP A 56 -17.99 -1.90 -28.70
C ASP A 56 -18.55 -3.24 -28.17
N ALA A 57 -18.25 -3.66 -26.93
CA ALA A 57 -18.54 -5.03 -26.45
C ALA A 57 -19.44 -5.13 -25.19
N LEU A 58 -19.56 -4.06 -24.40
CA LEU A 58 -20.40 -4.03 -23.21
C LEU A 58 -21.55 -3.04 -23.42
N ASP A 59 -22.78 -3.56 -23.53
CA ASP A 59 -23.98 -2.73 -23.56
C ASP A 59 -24.06 -1.87 -22.30
N ALA A 60 -24.66 -0.68 -22.39
CA ALA A 60 -24.86 0.21 -21.24
C ALA A 60 -25.54 -0.49 -20.05
N ALA A 61 -26.41 -1.48 -20.33
CA ALA A 61 -27.03 -2.34 -19.33
C ALA A 61 -26.02 -3.19 -18.53
N ALA A 62 -24.93 -3.64 -19.17
CA ALA A 62 -23.90 -4.39 -18.49
C ALA A 62 -23.08 -3.47 -17.57
N LEU A 63 -22.65 -2.30 -18.06
CA LEU A 63 -21.97 -1.30 -17.23
C LEU A 63 -22.84 -0.85 -16.05
N ALA A 64 -24.16 -0.68 -16.26
CA ALA A 64 -25.14 -0.36 -15.23
C ALA A 64 -25.31 -1.48 -14.19
N ALA A 65 -25.32 -2.74 -14.60
CA ALA A 65 -25.35 -3.85 -13.64
C ALA A 65 -24.05 -3.88 -12.80
N LEU A 66 -22.87 -3.78 -13.40
CA LEU A 66 -21.60 -3.73 -12.65
C LEU A 66 -21.53 -2.52 -11.69
N ALA A 67 -22.21 -1.43 -12.06
CA ALA A 67 -22.41 -0.23 -11.28
C ALA A 67 -23.36 -0.43 -10.08
N GLU A 68 -24.44 -1.17 -10.26
CA GLU A 68 -25.43 -1.45 -9.20
C GLU A 68 -24.88 -2.38 -8.12
N ASN A 69 -23.82 -3.14 -8.41
CA ASN A 69 -23.18 -4.06 -7.47
C ASN A 69 -22.64 -3.34 -6.21
N PRO A 70 -23.22 -3.57 -5.02
CA PRO A 70 -22.80 -2.88 -3.79
C PRO A 70 -21.36 -3.16 -3.38
N ALA A 71 -20.81 -4.34 -3.69
CA ALA A 71 -19.43 -4.68 -3.41
C ALA A 71 -18.46 -3.90 -4.30
N VAL A 72 -18.81 -3.77 -5.59
CA VAL A 72 -18.05 -2.95 -6.54
C VAL A 72 -18.17 -1.47 -6.14
N ARG A 73 -19.35 -1.01 -5.72
CA ARG A 73 -19.55 0.34 -5.18
C ARG A 73 -18.74 0.60 -3.92
N THR A 74 -18.63 -0.37 -3.02
CA THR A 74 -17.87 -0.20 -1.77
C THR A 74 -16.36 -0.17 -2.02
N LEU A 75 -15.87 -0.94 -3.01
CA LEU A 75 -14.45 -1.01 -3.35
C LEU A 75 -13.98 0.14 -4.27
N PHE A 76 -14.77 0.50 -5.27
CA PHE A 76 -14.40 1.46 -6.30
C PHE A 76 -15.08 2.84 -6.11
N GLY A 77 -16.20 2.88 -5.37
CA GLY A 77 -17.03 4.07 -5.17
C GLY A 77 -18.29 4.05 -6.04
N GLU A 78 -19.08 5.11 -5.90
CA GLU A 78 -20.26 5.34 -6.74
C GLU A 78 -19.86 5.31 -8.23
N PRO A 79 -20.56 4.53 -9.07
CA PRO A 79 -20.25 4.38 -10.48
C PRO A 79 -20.92 5.52 -11.25
N VAL A 80 -20.12 6.52 -11.59
CA VAL A 80 -20.61 7.76 -12.20
C VAL A 80 -19.96 7.94 -13.58
N ALA A 81 -20.75 8.33 -14.58
CA ALA A 81 -20.31 8.57 -15.97
C ALA A 81 -19.57 7.38 -16.62
N LEU A 82 -20.03 6.16 -16.35
CA LEU A 82 -19.44 4.92 -16.89
C LEU A 82 -19.56 4.79 -18.41
N ASP A 83 -20.47 5.54 -19.02
CA ASP A 83 -20.68 5.66 -20.45
C ASP A 83 -19.55 6.47 -21.15
N THR A 84 -18.74 7.19 -20.37
CA THR A 84 -17.61 7.97 -20.89
C THR A 84 -16.26 7.28 -20.59
N PRO A 85 -15.25 7.40 -21.48
CA PRO A 85 -13.92 6.86 -21.21
C PRO A 85 -13.27 7.46 -19.95
N GLY A 86 -13.54 8.74 -19.69
CA GLY A 86 -13.05 9.47 -18.53
C GLY A 86 -13.68 8.97 -17.23
N GLY A 87 -15.02 8.95 -17.15
CA GLY A 87 -15.73 8.49 -15.96
C GLY A 87 -15.43 7.03 -15.62
N PHE A 88 -15.37 6.15 -16.62
CA PHE A 88 -14.96 4.76 -16.41
C PHE A 88 -13.53 4.64 -15.84
N ALA A 89 -12.57 5.42 -16.36
CA ALA A 89 -11.20 5.41 -15.83
C ALA A 89 -11.13 5.91 -14.38
N VAL A 90 -11.88 6.97 -14.05
CA VAL A 90 -11.96 7.54 -12.70
C VAL A 90 -12.54 6.54 -11.72
N TRP A 91 -13.66 5.90 -12.07
CA TRP A 91 -14.30 4.90 -11.22
C TRP A 91 -13.39 3.69 -11.01
N ARG A 92 -12.80 3.16 -12.09
CA ARG A 92 -12.00 1.93 -12.04
C ARG A 92 -10.67 2.11 -11.31
N THR A 93 -10.02 3.26 -11.45
CA THR A 93 -8.64 3.44 -10.97
C THR A 93 -8.47 4.57 -9.96
N GLY A 94 -9.43 5.47 -9.81
CA GLY A 94 -9.26 6.71 -9.05
C GLY A 94 -8.88 6.50 -7.59
N THR A 95 -9.63 5.67 -6.86
CA THR A 95 -9.34 5.38 -5.45
C THR A 95 -7.99 4.67 -5.29
N VAL A 96 -7.69 3.70 -6.16
CA VAL A 96 -6.45 2.93 -6.13
C VAL A 96 -5.24 3.84 -6.37
N LEU A 97 -5.32 4.72 -7.37
CA LEU A 97 -4.27 5.69 -7.68
C LEU A 97 -4.12 6.73 -6.57
N ALA A 98 -5.21 7.24 -6.01
CA ALA A 98 -5.17 8.17 -4.88
C ALA A 98 -4.50 7.55 -3.66
N VAL A 99 -4.81 6.29 -3.33
CA VAL A 99 -4.16 5.55 -2.23
C VAL A 99 -2.68 5.32 -2.54
N LEU A 100 -2.33 4.91 -3.76
CA LEU A 100 -0.94 4.70 -4.17
C LEU A 100 -0.10 5.98 -4.04
N VAL A 101 -0.60 7.09 -4.57
CA VAL A 101 0.05 8.41 -4.48
C VAL A 101 0.14 8.87 -3.03
N SER A 102 -0.90 8.64 -2.22
CA SER A 102 -0.92 8.96 -0.78
C SER A 102 0.10 8.15 0.01
N VAL A 103 0.17 6.83 -0.21
CA VAL A 103 1.13 5.95 0.47
C VAL A 103 2.56 6.33 0.09
N TRP A 104 2.83 6.58 -1.20
CA TRP A 104 4.14 7.05 -1.62
C TRP A 104 4.50 8.41 -0.99
N GLY A 105 3.58 9.37 -1.02
CA GLY A 105 3.75 10.70 -0.45
C GLY A 105 4.05 10.65 1.05
N LEU A 106 3.30 9.86 1.80
CA LEU A 106 3.53 9.60 3.22
C LEU A 106 4.91 9.01 3.47
N LEU A 107 5.27 7.94 2.77
CA LEU A 107 6.54 7.24 2.96
C LEU A 107 7.74 8.10 2.55
N ALA A 108 7.60 8.89 1.49
CA ALA A 108 8.59 9.85 1.05
C ALA A 108 8.77 10.96 2.10
N ALA A 109 7.67 11.53 2.60
CA ALA A 109 7.66 12.57 3.62
C ALA A 109 8.37 12.10 4.90
N THR A 110 7.98 10.96 5.47
CA THR A 110 8.62 10.47 6.70
C THR A 110 10.08 10.04 6.47
N ARG A 111 10.42 9.54 5.28
CA ARG A 111 11.81 9.17 4.95
C ARG A 111 12.72 10.38 4.87
N ILE A 112 12.35 11.42 4.13
CA ILE A 112 13.22 12.58 3.89
C ILE A 112 13.13 13.65 4.99
N THR A 113 12.23 13.48 5.96
CA THR A 113 12.16 14.31 7.16
C THR A 113 12.66 13.54 8.37
N ARG A 114 11.77 12.87 9.11
CA ARG A 114 12.12 12.14 10.33
C ARG A 114 13.17 11.05 10.11
N GLY A 115 13.24 10.44 8.93
CA GLY A 115 14.26 9.44 8.60
C GLY A 115 15.66 10.02 8.37
N GLU A 116 15.77 11.27 7.88
CA GLU A 116 17.04 11.97 7.76
C GLU A 116 17.51 12.49 9.12
N GLU A 117 16.56 12.94 9.95
CA GLU A 117 16.81 13.33 11.34
C GLU A 117 17.24 12.13 12.19
N GLU A 118 16.47 11.03 12.21
CA GLU A 118 16.82 9.79 12.92
C GLU A 118 18.17 9.20 12.43
N GLY A 119 18.51 9.44 11.16
CA GLY A 119 19.79 9.03 10.57
C GLY A 119 20.97 9.95 10.85
N GLY A 120 20.80 11.05 11.63
CA GLY A 120 21.83 12.04 11.94
C GLY A 120 22.25 12.93 10.76
N ARG A 121 21.64 12.78 9.58
CA ARG A 121 22.01 13.54 8.37
C ARG A 121 21.59 15.00 8.47
N TRP A 122 20.52 15.29 9.21
CA TRP A 122 20.09 16.66 9.45
C TRP A 122 20.98 17.43 10.42
N ASP A 123 21.85 16.78 11.21
CA ASP A 123 22.75 17.48 12.14
C ASP A 123 23.70 18.42 11.40
N LEU A 124 24.24 17.97 10.26
CA LEU A 124 25.08 18.78 9.39
C LEU A 124 24.30 19.95 8.74
N VAL A 125 23.02 19.75 8.44
CA VAL A 125 22.17 20.79 7.85
C VAL A 125 21.79 21.84 8.89
N LEU A 126 21.47 21.41 10.10
CA LEU A 126 21.04 22.24 11.22
C LEU A 126 22.21 22.93 11.92
N ALA A 127 23.45 22.47 11.75
CA ALA A 127 24.66 23.20 12.12
C ALA A 127 24.91 24.43 11.23
N GLY A 128 24.24 24.50 10.05
CA GLY A 128 24.30 25.63 9.14
C GLY A 128 23.34 26.78 9.50
N PRO A 129 23.13 27.74 8.58
CA PRO A 129 22.32 28.93 8.84
C PRO A 129 20.80 28.68 8.86
N LEU A 130 20.33 27.43 8.68
CA LEU A 130 18.91 27.09 8.59
C LEU A 130 18.43 26.40 9.86
N GLY A 131 17.39 26.98 10.48
CA GLY A 131 16.67 26.31 11.57
C GLY A 131 15.75 25.17 11.07
N LEU A 132 15.39 24.28 11.99
CA LEU A 132 14.52 23.13 11.75
C LEU A 132 13.20 23.46 11.01
N PRO A 133 12.45 24.54 11.37
CA PRO A 133 11.24 24.89 10.64
C PRO A 133 11.49 25.25 9.17
N ALA A 134 12.63 25.87 8.86
CA ALA A 134 12.99 26.21 7.49
C ALA A 134 13.31 24.95 6.68
N VAL A 135 14.05 24.01 7.26
CA VAL A 135 14.37 22.71 6.62
C VAL A 135 13.09 21.91 6.36
N VAL A 136 12.18 21.81 7.34
CA VAL A 136 10.89 21.12 7.20
C VAL A 136 10.04 21.75 6.09
N ARG A 137 9.88 23.09 6.09
CA ARG A 137 9.11 23.79 5.04
C ARG A 137 9.67 23.55 3.65
N ARG A 138 10.99 23.49 3.48
CA ARG A 138 11.62 23.22 2.17
C ARG A 138 11.33 21.81 1.68
N HIS A 139 11.45 20.80 2.53
CA HIS A 139 11.11 19.41 2.17
C HIS A 139 9.62 19.26 1.87
N LEU A 140 8.77 19.87 2.69
CA LEU A 140 7.31 19.89 2.49
C LEU A 140 6.95 20.53 1.14
N ALA A 141 7.52 21.69 0.80
CA ALA A 141 7.27 22.35 -0.47
C ALA A 141 7.66 21.49 -1.68
N VAL A 142 8.81 20.80 -1.62
CA VAL A 142 9.24 19.89 -2.69
C VAL A 142 8.31 18.70 -2.85
N LEU A 143 7.84 18.11 -1.74
CA LEU A 143 6.89 17.00 -1.77
C LEU A 143 5.52 17.42 -2.31
N LEU A 144 5.01 18.58 -1.90
CA LEU A 144 3.75 19.12 -2.43
C LEU A 144 3.88 19.42 -3.93
N ALA A 145 5.00 20.02 -4.37
CA ALA A 145 5.27 20.24 -5.78
C ALA A 145 5.34 18.92 -6.57
N ALA A 146 5.91 17.86 -6.00
CA ALA A 146 5.92 16.54 -6.64
C ALA A 146 4.49 15.99 -6.86
N MET A 147 3.56 16.21 -5.92
CA MET A 147 2.15 15.84 -6.10
C MET A 147 1.47 16.67 -7.19
N ALA A 148 1.78 17.96 -7.29
CA ALA A 148 1.28 18.81 -8.37
C ALA A 148 1.76 18.32 -9.75
N VAL A 149 3.00 17.84 -9.87
CA VAL A 149 3.51 17.21 -11.10
C VAL A 149 2.77 15.91 -11.44
N VAL A 150 2.41 15.10 -10.43
CA VAL A 150 1.53 13.93 -10.64
C VAL A 150 0.17 14.36 -11.18
N ALA A 151 -0.40 15.45 -10.65
CA ALA A 151 -1.65 16.04 -11.15
C ALA A 151 -1.55 16.36 -12.64
N THR A 152 -0.51 17.11 -13.05
CA THR A 152 -0.35 17.52 -14.45
C THR A 152 -0.13 16.32 -15.38
N GLY A 153 0.58 15.29 -14.91
CA GLY A 153 0.74 14.05 -15.67
C GLY A 153 -0.57 13.31 -15.87
N VAL A 154 -1.36 13.10 -14.81
CA VAL A 154 -2.66 12.42 -14.90
C VAL A 154 -3.63 13.20 -15.80
N THR A 155 -3.73 14.52 -15.60
CA THR A 155 -4.56 15.39 -16.45
C THR A 155 -4.12 15.30 -17.92
N GLY A 156 -2.82 15.44 -18.19
CA GLY A 156 -2.27 15.37 -19.54
C GLY A 156 -2.50 14.01 -20.21
N ALA A 157 -2.40 12.92 -19.44
CA ALA A 157 -2.63 11.57 -19.94
C ALA A 157 -4.10 11.32 -20.33
N LEU A 158 -5.05 11.83 -19.54
CA LEU A 158 -6.48 11.75 -19.83
C LEU A 158 -6.88 12.64 -21.03
N LEU A 159 -6.35 13.87 -21.08
CA LEU A 159 -6.51 14.75 -22.26
C LEU A 159 -5.96 14.10 -23.53
N ALA A 160 -4.79 13.48 -23.46
CA ALA A 160 -4.19 12.76 -24.60
C ALA A 160 -5.01 11.52 -25.01
N ALA A 161 -5.78 10.94 -24.08
CA ALA A 161 -6.75 9.87 -24.37
C ALA A 161 -8.09 10.42 -24.93
N GLY A 162 -8.23 11.73 -25.13
CA GLY A 162 -9.39 12.37 -25.75
C GLY A 162 -10.55 12.64 -24.79
N THR A 163 -10.34 12.61 -23.47
CA THR A 163 -11.41 12.88 -22.49
C THR A 163 -11.64 14.39 -22.30
N PRO A 164 -12.86 14.82 -21.90
CA PRO A 164 -13.15 16.23 -21.61
C PRO A 164 -12.20 16.88 -20.60
N PRO A 165 -11.83 18.17 -20.77
CA PRO A 165 -10.76 18.79 -19.98
C PRO A 165 -11.12 19.05 -18.51
N VAL A 166 -12.38 19.39 -18.22
CA VAL A 166 -12.81 19.75 -16.85
C VAL A 166 -12.69 18.54 -15.92
N GLY A 167 -13.28 17.40 -16.30
CA GLY A 167 -13.15 16.15 -15.57
C GLY A 167 -11.69 15.67 -15.44
N ALA A 168 -10.87 15.83 -16.48
CA ALA A 168 -9.45 15.47 -16.43
C ALA A 168 -8.69 16.30 -15.37
N VAL A 169 -8.93 17.61 -15.34
CA VAL A 169 -8.32 18.52 -14.35
C VAL A 169 -8.80 18.20 -12.94
N LEU A 170 -10.11 17.99 -12.74
CA LEU A 170 -10.67 17.67 -11.43
C LEU A 170 -10.12 16.34 -10.90
N HIS A 171 -10.03 15.32 -11.74
CA HIS A 171 -9.49 14.03 -11.34
C HIS A 171 -8.01 14.11 -10.98
N GLY A 172 -7.19 14.75 -11.83
CA GLY A 172 -5.77 14.96 -11.56
C GLY A 172 -5.55 15.77 -10.28
N ALA A 173 -6.32 16.84 -10.07
CA ALA A 173 -6.28 17.66 -8.86
C ALA A 173 -6.70 16.86 -7.61
N GLY A 174 -7.74 16.03 -7.70
CA GLY A 174 -8.20 15.17 -6.62
C GLY A 174 -7.12 14.18 -6.17
N ILE A 175 -6.52 13.45 -7.12
CA ILE A 175 -5.41 12.51 -6.83
C ILE A 175 -4.24 13.23 -6.16
N ALA A 176 -3.86 14.40 -6.69
CA ALA A 176 -2.77 15.18 -6.14
C ALA A 176 -3.08 15.70 -4.73
N LEU A 177 -4.29 16.20 -4.49
CA LEU A 177 -4.71 16.70 -3.18
C LEU A 177 -4.77 15.59 -2.13
N ALA A 178 -5.21 14.39 -2.49
CA ALA A 178 -5.12 13.22 -1.59
C ALA A 178 -3.65 12.93 -1.22
N GLY A 179 -2.76 12.92 -2.21
CA GLY A 179 -1.31 12.79 -2.01
C GLY A 179 -0.70 13.90 -1.13
N MET A 180 -1.09 15.15 -1.36
CA MET A 180 -0.65 16.31 -0.58
C MET A 180 -1.14 16.22 0.86
N PHE A 181 -2.37 15.75 1.08
CA PHE A 181 -2.92 15.53 2.42
C PHE A 181 -2.11 14.48 3.17
N ALA A 182 -1.79 13.36 2.51
CA ALA A 182 -0.92 12.33 3.06
C ALA A 182 0.48 12.84 3.43
N VAL A 183 1.10 13.66 2.56
CA VAL A 183 2.38 14.33 2.84
C VAL A 183 2.27 15.25 4.06
N ALA A 184 1.21 16.06 4.14
CA ALA A 184 1.00 17.00 5.24
C ALA A 184 0.81 16.26 6.58
N VAL A 185 -0.04 15.23 6.60
CA VAL A 185 -0.27 14.37 7.78
C VAL A 185 1.01 13.65 8.21
N ALA A 186 1.78 13.11 7.25
CA ALA A 186 3.06 12.45 7.53
C ALA A 186 4.10 13.41 8.11
N THR A 187 4.15 14.65 7.58
CA THR A 187 5.06 15.70 8.07
C THR A 187 4.64 16.19 9.45
N LEU A 188 3.33 16.29 9.73
CA LEU A 188 2.81 16.58 11.06
C LEU A 188 3.17 15.47 12.05
N ALA A 189 2.93 14.22 11.69
CA ALA A 189 3.29 13.05 12.50
C ALA A 189 4.80 13.00 12.78
N ALA A 190 5.64 13.43 11.82
CA ALA A 190 7.08 13.56 12.00
C ALA A 190 7.49 14.61 13.05
N GLN A 191 6.63 15.57 13.40
CA GLN A 191 6.89 16.51 14.49
C GLN A 191 6.41 15.96 15.85
N VAL A 192 5.37 15.14 15.83
CA VAL A 192 4.77 14.55 17.03
C VAL A 192 5.59 13.37 17.56
N PHE A 193 6.04 12.48 16.66
CA PHE A 193 6.70 11.24 17.05
C PHE A 193 8.23 11.32 16.90
N PRO A 194 9.00 10.82 17.89
CA PRO A 194 10.46 10.85 17.87
C PRO A 194 11.10 9.79 16.95
N THR A 195 10.32 8.95 16.27
CA THR A 195 10.85 7.90 15.38
C THR A 195 10.13 7.93 14.04
N ARG A 196 10.85 7.62 12.96
CA ARG A 196 10.26 7.49 11.61
C ARG A 196 9.15 6.44 11.59
N SER A 197 9.35 5.32 12.30
CA SER A 197 8.35 4.26 12.40
C SER A 197 7.07 4.73 13.10
N GLY A 198 7.19 5.52 14.17
CA GLY A 198 6.04 6.08 14.87
C GLY A 198 5.27 7.07 13.99
N ALA A 199 5.97 7.98 13.33
CA ALA A 199 5.38 8.96 12.42
C ALA A 199 4.66 8.27 11.23
N SER A 200 5.32 7.30 10.60
CA SER A 200 4.75 6.59 9.45
C SER A 200 3.53 5.76 9.86
N GLY A 201 3.58 5.09 11.02
CA GLY A 201 2.47 4.31 11.55
C GLY A 201 1.25 5.18 11.86
N ALA A 202 1.44 6.32 12.53
CA ALA A 202 0.36 7.26 12.83
C ALA A 202 -0.28 7.83 11.56
N ALA A 203 0.53 8.26 10.60
CA ALA A 203 0.02 8.78 9.33
C ALA A 203 -0.72 7.70 8.53
N THR A 204 -0.24 6.45 8.56
CA THR A 204 -0.90 5.32 7.89
C THR A 204 -2.25 5.02 8.55
N ALA A 205 -2.34 5.09 9.87
CA ALA A 205 -3.60 4.91 10.60
C ALA A 205 -4.62 5.99 10.21
N VAL A 206 -4.22 7.26 10.13
CA VAL A 206 -5.09 8.36 9.69
C VAL A 206 -5.62 8.12 8.27
N LEU A 207 -4.75 7.76 7.33
CA LEU A 207 -5.16 7.50 5.94
C LEU A 207 -6.00 6.23 5.81
N GLY A 208 -5.69 5.17 6.58
CA GLY A 208 -6.48 3.95 6.61
C GLY A 208 -7.89 4.19 7.15
N LEU A 209 -8.01 4.93 8.26
CA LEU A 209 -9.31 5.35 8.81
C LEU A 209 -10.08 6.23 7.84
N ALA A 210 -9.40 7.15 7.13
CA ALA A 210 -10.03 7.94 6.08
C ALA A 210 -10.56 7.07 4.94
N LEU A 211 -9.81 6.06 4.50
CA LEU A 211 -10.27 5.14 3.46
C LEU A 211 -11.48 4.34 3.95
N LEU A 212 -11.45 3.81 5.16
CA LEU A 212 -12.58 3.09 5.77
C LEU A 212 -13.81 4.00 5.90
N ALA A 213 -13.64 5.25 6.36
CA ALA A 213 -14.72 6.22 6.45
C ALA A 213 -15.37 6.47 5.08
N ARG A 214 -14.57 6.55 4.01
CA ARG A 214 -15.10 6.62 2.64
C ARG A 214 -15.91 5.36 2.32
N MET A 215 -15.32 4.16 2.48
CA MET A 215 -15.98 2.91 2.09
C MET A 215 -17.32 2.71 2.82
N VAL A 216 -17.35 3.00 4.13
CA VAL A 216 -18.59 2.96 4.92
C VAL A 216 -19.59 4.00 4.43
N GLY A 217 -19.13 5.22 4.11
CA GLY A 217 -20.00 6.27 3.56
C GLY A 217 -20.52 5.97 2.15
N ASP A 218 -19.82 5.17 1.35
CA ASP A 218 -20.26 4.72 0.03
C ASP A 218 -21.25 3.53 0.13
N GLY A 219 -21.06 2.63 1.11
CA GLY A 219 -21.88 1.42 1.30
C GLY A 219 -23.12 1.59 2.18
N VAL A 220 -23.12 2.52 3.14
CA VAL A 220 -24.22 2.72 4.11
C VAL A 220 -24.83 4.11 3.91
N PRO A 221 -26.03 4.25 3.30
CA PRO A 221 -26.64 5.55 2.98
C PRO A 221 -26.77 6.49 4.18
N ALA A 222 -27.15 5.97 5.36
CA ALA A 222 -27.29 6.74 6.60
C ALA A 222 -25.96 7.36 7.08
N LEU A 223 -24.82 6.79 6.66
CA LEU A 223 -23.47 7.25 7.01
C LEU A 223 -22.77 7.97 5.85
N GLY A 224 -23.50 8.36 4.81
CA GLY A 224 -22.94 9.02 3.62
C GLY A 224 -22.19 10.32 3.90
N TRP A 225 -22.42 10.95 5.05
CA TRP A 225 -21.68 12.13 5.52
C TRP A 225 -20.20 11.85 5.81
N LEU A 226 -19.81 10.59 6.09
CA LEU A 226 -18.42 10.19 6.34
C LEU A 226 -17.50 10.47 5.13
N ARG A 227 -18.05 10.53 3.92
CA ARG A 227 -17.29 10.84 2.69
C ARG A 227 -16.67 12.24 2.74
N TRP A 228 -17.28 13.18 3.45
CA TRP A 228 -16.76 14.54 3.63
C TRP A 228 -15.55 14.61 4.57
N LEU A 229 -15.37 13.62 5.44
CA LEU A 229 -14.23 13.54 6.36
C LEU A 229 -13.02 12.83 5.76
N SER A 230 -13.18 12.23 4.58
CA SER A 230 -12.14 11.45 3.93
C SER A 230 -11.53 12.21 2.74
N PRO A 231 -10.20 12.36 2.62
CA PRO A 231 -9.57 12.82 1.39
C PRO A 231 -9.99 12.01 0.16
N TYR A 232 -10.22 10.70 0.32
CA TYR A 232 -10.66 9.85 -0.77
C TYR A 232 -12.15 10.01 -1.07
N GLY A 233 -12.97 10.33 -0.04
CA GLY A 233 -14.38 10.62 -0.22
C GLY A 233 -14.61 11.98 -0.89
N LEU A 234 -13.84 13.00 -0.52
CA LEU A 234 -13.88 14.32 -1.18
C LEU A 234 -13.47 14.23 -2.66
N LEU A 235 -12.51 13.38 -3.00
CA LEU A 235 -12.16 13.05 -4.39
C LEU A 235 -13.33 12.40 -5.13
N ALA A 236 -14.06 11.48 -4.50
CA ALA A 236 -15.23 10.83 -5.11
C ALA A 236 -16.40 11.81 -5.29
N LEU A 237 -16.65 12.66 -4.28
CA LEU A 237 -17.71 13.66 -4.28
C LEU A 237 -17.52 14.71 -5.37
N SER A 238 -16.30 14.95 -5.87
CA SER A 238 -16.08 15.90 -6.96
C SER A 238 -16.59 15.41 -8.33
N ARG A 239 -17.02 14.14 -8.42
CA ARG A 239 -17.68 13.52 -9.60
C ARG A 239 -17.14 13.98 -10.96
N PRO A 240 -15.83 13.78 -11.24
CA PRO A 240 -15.25 14.18 -12.52
C PRO A 240 -15.96 13.49 -13.70
N TYR A 241 -16.17 14.22 -14.79
CA TYR A 241 -16.89 13.80 -16.01
C TYR A 241 -18.40 13.63 -15.88
N HIS A 242 -19.00 14.02 -14.75
CA HIS A 242 -20.45 14.01 -14.56
C HIS A 242 -20.96 15.37 -14.10
N ASP A 243 -20.86 15.65 -12.80
CA ASP A 243 -21.27 16.94 -12.22
C ASP A 243 -20.11 17.95 -12.25
N ASP A 244 -18.88 17.45 -12.38
CA ASP A 244 -17.64 18.25 -12.35
C ASP A 244 -17.63 19.25 -11.19
N TRP A 245 -17.90 18.76 -9.97
CA TRP A 245 -18.12 19.59 -8.80
C TRP A 245 -16.80 19.89 -8.05
N PRO A 246 -16.24 21.11 -8.12
CA PRO A 246 -14.93 21.40 -7.53
C PRO A 246 -14.95 21.62 -6.01
N ALA A 247 -16.11 21.89 -5.40
CA ALA A 247 -16.19 22.32 -4.02
C ALA A 247 -15.61 21.30 -3.00
N PRO A 248 -15.82 19.98 -3.13
CA PRO A 248 -15.17 18.99 -2.28
C PRO A 248 -13.63 19.06 -2.34
N LEU A 249 -13.05 19.36 -3.50
CA LEU A 249 -11.61 19.53 -3.65
C LEU A 249 -11.10 20.81 -2.97
N ALA A 250 -11.90 21.88 -2.94
CA ALA A 250 -11.58 23.07 -2.18
C ALA A 250 -11.52 22.79 -0.68
N VAL A 251 -12.46 21.99 -0.14
CA VAL A 251 -12.43 21.52 1.26
C VAL A 251 -11.14 20.72 1.53
N LEU A 252 -10.78 19.81 0.63
CA LEU A 252 -9.55 19.03 0.77
C LEU A 252 -8.29 19.92 0.71
N ALA A 253 -8.26 20.92 -0.19
CA ALA A 253 -7.17 21.88 -0.28
C ALA A 253 -7.00 22.70 1.01
N VAL A 254 -8.10 23.16 1.62
CA VAL A 254 -8.08 23.84 2.91
C VAL A 254 -7.51 22.92 4.00
N ALA A 255 -7.92 21.65 4.03
CA ALA A 255 -7.39 20.67 4.98
C ALA A 255 -5.88 20.44 4.79
N VAL A 256 -5.40 20.34 3.54
CA VAL A 256 -3.97 20.24 3.22
C VAL A 256 -3.21 21.44 3.79
N VAL A 257 -3.67 22.66 3.52
CA VAL A 257 -3.03 23.89 3.99
C VAL A 257 -3.01 23.95 5.51
N ALA A 258 -4.14 23.64 6.17
CA ALA A 258 -4.24 23.65 7.63
C ALA A 258 -3.26 22.66 8.30
N VAL A 259 -3.21 21.42 7.81
CA VAL A 259 -2.32 20.38 8.35
C VAL A 259 -0.84 20.71 8.05
N ALA A 260 -0.52 21.21 6.86
CA ALA A 260 0.82 21.64 6.48
C ALA A 260 1.32 22.83 7.32
N ALA A 261 0.44 23.79 7.60
CA ALA A 261 0.73 24.92 8.47
C ALA A 261 0.96 24.46 9.92
N ALA A 262 0.11 23.55 10.43
CA ALA A 262 0.30 22.94 11.74
C ALA A 262 1.65 22.22 11.84
N ALA A 263 2.00 21.39 10.85
CA ALA A 263 3.29 20.70 10.82
C ALA A 263 4.47 21.69 10.85
N SER A 264 4.37 22.78 10.10
CA SER A 264 5.40 23.82 10.04
C SER A 264 5.54 24.61 11.35
N ALA A 265 4.41 24.89 12.02
CA ALA A 265 4.39 25.58 13.31
C ALA A 265 4.94 24.70 14.43
N LEU A 266 4.57 23.41 14.45
CA LEU A 266 5.03 22.44 15.44
C LEU A 266 6.52 22.14 15.32
N ALA A 267 7.09 22.21 14.12
CA ALA A 267 8.53 22.08 13.91
C ALA A 267 9.35 23.16 14.65
N GLY A 268 8.76 24.33 14.96
CA GLY A 268 9.40 25.39 15.73
C GLY A 268 9.27 25.26 17.24
N ARG A 269 8.51 24.27 17.72
CA ARG A 269 8.23 24.06 19.16
C ARG A 269 8.97 22.86 19.74
N ARG A 270 9.79 22.17 18.95
CA ARG A 270 10.55 20.99 19.37
C ARG A 270 12.02 21.14 19.03
N ASP A 271 12.83 20.45 19.81
CA ASP A 271 14.26 20.32 19.52
C ASP A 271 14.51 19.27 18.42
N ALA A 272 15.68 19.36 17.82
CA ALA A 272 16.21 18.34 16.91
C ALA A 272 16.34 17.00 17.65
N HIS A 273 16.12 15.89 16.94
CA HIS A 273 16.00 14.53 17.48
C HIS A 273 14.84 14.29 18.44
N GLY A 274 14.19 15.33 18.94
CA GLY A 274 12.97 15.25 19.73
C GLY A 274 11.71 14.99 18.90
N GLY A 275 10.62 14.72 19.60
CA GLY A 275 9.25 14.80 19.11
C GLY A 275 8.39 15.39 20.23
N LEU A 276 7.21 15.93 19.91
CA LEU A 276 6.33 16.50 20.95
C LEU A 276 5.85 15.44 21.96
N LEU A 277 5.74 14.19 21.52
CA LEU A 277 5.60 13.06 22.43
C LEU A 277 6.97 12.69 22.98
N VAL A 278 7.29 13.26 24.13
CA VAL A 278 8.49 12.91 24.90
C VAL A 278 8.31 11.51 25.48
N ALA A 279 9.24 10.60 25.16
CA ALA A 279 9.30 9.32 25.84
C ALA A 279 9.73 9.56 27.29
N SER A 280 8.87 9.19 28.26
CA SER A 280 9.21 9.33 29.68
C SER A 280 10.51 8.59 30.00
N ALA A 281 11.53 9.33 30.45
CA ALA A 281 12.83 8.79 30.84
C ALA A 281 12.77 7.88 32.08
N GLY A 282 11.68 7.92 32.85
CA GLY A 282 11.49 7.14 34.09
C GLY A 282 10.68 5.85 33.93
N ARG A 283 10.26 5.48 32.72
CA ARG A 283 9.40 4.28 32.56
C ARG A 283 10.21 3.01 32.81
N ARG A 284 9.75 2.18 33.76
CA ARG A 284 10.35 0.85 34.04
C ARG A 284 10.60 0.11 32.73
N PRO A 285 11.82 -0.44 32.51
CA PRO A 285 12.17 -1.09 31.27
C PRO A 285 11.22 -2.25 31.01
N ARG A 286 10.56 -2.23 29.86
CA ARG A 286 9.74 -3.35 29.39
C ARG A 286 10.66 -4.46 28.90
N ARG A 287 11.03 -5.37 29.79
CA ARG A 287 11.92 -6.52 29.52
C ARG A 287 11.22 -7.70 28.83
N TRP A 288 9.90 -7.63 28.67
CA TRP A 288 9.11 -8.66 28.01
C TRP A 288 9.67 -9.01 26.63
N LEU A 289 9.86 -10.31 26.39
CA LEU A 289 10.43 -10.87 25.17
C LEU A 289 11.84 -10.35 24.79
N LEU A 290 12.68 -9.96 25.76
CA LEU A 290 14.10 -9.63 25.53
C LEU A 290 15.07 -10.68 26.09
N GLY A 291 14.56 -11.79 26.62
CA GLY A 291 15.37 -12.83 27.26
C GLY A 291 16.09 -13.76 26.28
N SER A 292 15.72 -13.78 25.00
CA SER A 292 16.35 -14.60 23.97
C SER A 292 16.23 -13.95 22.58
N VAL A 293 17.00 -14.46 21.62
CA VAL A 293 16.97 -14.02 20.22
C VAL A 293 15.60 -14.29 19.59
N GLU A 294 15.02 -15.45 19.89
CA GLU A 294 13.72 -15.90 19.41
C GLU A 294 12.61 -15.01 19.95
N ALA A 295 12.63 -14.73 21.25
CA ALA A 295 11.67 -13.83 21.88
C ALA A 295 11.78 -12.41 21.30
N PHE A 296 13.01 -11.93 21.08
CA PHE A 296 13.24 -10.62 20.46
C PHE A 296 12.67 -10.54 19.04
N ALA A 297 12.82 -11.60 18.23
CA ALA A 297 12.23 -11.68 16.90
C ALA A 297 10.70 -11.59 16.95
N VAL A 298 10.06 -12.32 17.88
CA VAL A 298 8.61 -12.21 18.13
C VAL A 298 8.23 -10.79 18.53
N ARG A 299 8.94 -10.17 19.48
CA ARG A 299 8.68 -8.78 19.88
C ARG A 299 8.73 -7.81 18.71
N ARG A 300 9.67 -8.02 17.78
CA ARG A 300 9.82 -7.18 16.58
C ARG A 300 8.77 -7.47 15.52
N LEU A 301 8.15 -8.65 15.55
CA LEU A 301 7.03 -9.04 14.69
C LEU A 301 5.70 -8.42 15.15
N LEU A 302 5.43 -8.38 16.45
CA LEU A 302 4.10 -8.07 17.00
C LEU A 302 3.50 -6.74 16.50
N ARG A 303 4.31 -5.68 16.42
CA ARG A 303 3.82 -4.36 15.98
C ARG A 303 3.41 -4.35 14.50
N PRO A 304 4.30 -4.75 13.56
CA PRO A 304 3.89 -4.96 12.17
C PRO A 304 2.71 -5.93 12.05
N LEU A 305 2.74 -7.07 12.75
CA LEU A 305 1.68 -8.06 12.69
C LEU A 305 0.34 -7.46 13.09
N ALA A 306 0.25 -6.71 14.18
CA ALA A 306 -1.00 -6.07 14.59
C ALA A 306 -1.55 -5.11 13.52
N GLY A 307 -0.70 -4.30 12.89
CA GLY A 307 -1.13 -3.39 11.81
C GLY A 307 -1.60 -4.13 10.56
N TRP A 308 -0.88 -5.17 10.14
CA TRP A 308 -1.26 -6.02 9.01
C TRP A 308 -2.53 -6.82 9.32
N SER A 309 -2.65 -7.38 10.52
CA SER A 309 -3.85 -8.09 10.97
C SER A 309 -5.07 -7.18 10.98
N ALA A 310 -4.95 -5.92 11.42
CA ALA A 310 -6.06 -4.98 11.37
C ALA A 310 -6.53 -4.69 9.94
N GLY A 311 -5.59 -4.45 9.01
CA GLY A 311 -5.92 -4.21 7.60
C GLY A 311 -6.53 -5.43 6.89
N VAL A 312 -5.92 -6.61 7.10
CA VAL A 312 -6.42 -7.88 6.58
C VAL A 312 -7.80 -8.20 7.17
N ALA A 313 -7.98 -8.07 8.48
CA ALA A 313 -9.27 -8.29 9.14
C ALA A 313 -10.35 -7.36 8.57
N ALA A 314 -10.09 -6.06 8.47
CA ALA A 314 -11.06 -5.11 7.95
C ALA A 314 -11.48 -5.42 6.51
N TYR A 315 -10.52 -5.72 5.63
CA TYR A 315 -10.81 -6.06 4.24
C TYR A 315 -11.58 -7.39 4.11
N PHE A 316 -11.11 -8.45 4.77
CA PHE A 316 -11.73 -9.77 4.66
C PHE A 316 -13.06 -9.89 5.41
N LEU A 317 -13.27 -9.09 6.46
CA LEU A 317 -14.59 -8.89 7.08
C LEU A 317 -15.57 -8.29 6.09
N LEU A 318 -15.16 -7.21 5.41
CA LEU A 318 -15.98 -6.58 4.38
C LEU A 318 -16.31 -7.55 3.25
N ILE A 319 -15.34 -8.34 2.78
CA ILE A 319 -15.59 -9.41 1.81
C ILE A 319 -16.68 -10.37 2.30
N GLY A 320 -16.62 -10.81 3.55
CA GLY A 320 -17.65 -11.68 4.12
C GLY A 320 -19.04 -11.03 4.13
N VAL A 321 -19.14 -9.76 4.54
CA VAL A 321 -20.41 -9.01 4.58
C VAL A 321 -21.01 -8.85 3.18
N LEU A 322 -20.18 -8.72 2.15
CA LEU A 322 -20.63 -8.52 0.76
C LEU A 322 -20.97 -9.82 0.02
N ALA A 323 -20.84 -10.98 0.68
CA ALA A 323 -20.93 -12.27 0.00
C ALA A 323 -22.33 -12.53 -0.61
N THR A 324 -23.40 -12.34 0.16
CA THR A 324 -24.77 -12.58 -0.33
C THR A 324 -25.16 -11.62 -1.44
N GLU A 325 -24.86 -10.33 -1.28
CA GLU A 325 -25.11 -9.29 -2.30
C GLU A 325 -24.39 -9.61 -3.61
N MET A 326 -23.14 -10.09 -3.55
CA MET A 326 -22.40 -10.49 -4.75
C MET A 326 -23.05 -11.69 -5.44
N THR A 327 -23.45 -12.71 -4.68
CA THR A 327 -24.09 -13.89 -5.27
C THR A 327 -25.46 -13.57 -5.87
N ALA A 328 -26.26 -12.73 -5.21
CA ALA A 328 -27.54 -12.24 -5.72
C ALA A 328 -27.34 -11.43 -7.01
N PHE A 329 -26.35 -10.53 -7.03
CA PHE A 329 -26.01 -9.76 -8.21
C PHE A 329 -25.70 -10.63 -9.43
N LEU A 330 -24.92 -11.70 -9.26
CA LEU A 330 -24.58 -12.61 -10.36
C LEU A 330 -25.76 -13.48 -10.80
N ALA A 331 -26.66 -13.83 -9.87
CA ALA A 331 -27.91 -14.51 -10.20
C ALA A 331 -28.83 -13.62 -11.06
N ASP A 332 -28.93 -12.34 -10.72
CA ASP A 332 -29.74 -11.35 -11.45
C ASP A 332 -29.10 -10.94 -12.79
N ASN A 333 -27.80 -11.22 -13.00
CA ASN A 333 -27.05 -10.80 -14.17
C ASN A 333 -26.27 -11.95 -14.84
N PRO A 334 -26.96 -12.87 -15.56
CA PRO A 334 -26.35 -14.07 -16.13
C PRO A 334 -25.17 -13.80 -17.07
N ARG A 335 -25.24 -12.71 -17.87
CA ARG A 335 -24.15 -12.29 -18.76
C ARG A 335 -22.85 -11.99 -17.99
N PHE A 336 -22.96 -11.41 -16.79
CA PHE A 336 -21.78 -11.18 -15.94
C PHE A 336 -21.24 -12.46 -15.35
N ALA A 337 -22.12 -13.38 -14.96
CA ALA A 337 -21.69 -14.69 -14.50
C ALA A 337 -20.90 -15.43 -15.59
N THR A 338 -21.36 -15.38 -16.85
CA THR A 338 -20.65 -15.97 -17.99
C THR A 338 -19.32 -15.28 -18.24
N LEU A 339 -19.28 -13.95 -18.31
CA LEU A 339 -18.02 -13.20 -18.53
C LEU A 339 -17.01 -13.42 -17.40
N ALA A 340 -17.47 -13.53 -16.16
CA ALA A 340 -16.58 -13.80 -15.04
C ALA A 340 -16.06 -15.25 -15.08
N ALA A 341 -16.89 -16.21 -15.45
CA ALA A 341 -16.48 -17.60 -15.67
C ALA A 341 -15.44 -17.72 -16.80
N ASP A 342 -15.67 -17.03 -17.92
CA ASP A 342 -14.74 -16.96 -19.06
C ASP A 342 -13.41 -16.28 -18.69
N ALA A 343 -13.45 -15.32 -17.76
CA ALA A 343 -12.28 -14.67 -17.20
C ALA A 343 -11.55 -15.50 -16.11
N GLY A 344 -11.94 -16.77 -15.93
CA GLY A 344 -11.30 -17.68 -14.97
C GLY A 344 -11.82 -17.57 -13.54
N PHE A 345 -12.87 -16.77 -13.29
CA PHE A 345 -13.59 -16.70 -12.03
C PHE A 345 -14.85 -17.56 -12.09
N ALA A 346 -14.68 -18.84 -12.40
CA ALA A 346 -15.76 -19.81 -12.31
C ALA A 346 -16.25 -19.93 -10.84
N GLY A 347 -17.55 -20.13 -10.64
CA GLY A 347 -18.12 -20.36 -9.31
C GLY A 347 -18.43 -19.12 -8.48
N LEU A 348 -18.21 -17.89 -8.98
CA LEU A 348 -18.55 -16.66 -8.23
C LEU A 348 -20.03 -16.54 -7.82
N GLY A 349 -20.93 -17.26 -8.51
CA GLY A 349 -22.35 -17.31 -8.15
C GLY A 349 -22.63 -18.06 -6.84
N SER A 350 -21.64 -18.74 -6.26
CA SER A 350 -21.72 -19.34 -4.93
C SER A 350 -20.88 -18.53 -3.93
N VAL A 351 -21.30 -18.53 -2.65
CA VAL A 351 -20.55 -17.88 -1.56
C VAL A 351 -19.13 -18.45 -1.46
N ARG A 352 -18.97 -19.77 -1.67
CA ARG A 352 -17.68 -20.46 -1.58
C ARG A 352 -16.75 -20.13 -2.74
N GLY A 353 -17.26 -20.05 -3.97
CA GLY A 353 -16.49 -19.64 -5.14
C GLY A 353 -16.11 -18.17 -5.10
N TYR A 354 -17.02 -17.29 -4.67
CA TYR A 354 -16.71 -15.90 -4.37
C TYR A 354 -15.58 -15.76 -3.34
N ALA A 355 -15.69 -16.47 -2.22
CA ALA A 355 -14.65 -16.47 -1.18
C ALA A 355 -13.31 -17.01 -1.72
N ALA A 356 -13.34 -18.11 -2.48
CA ALA A 356 -12.15 -18.73 -3.06
C ALA A 356 -11.38 -17.78 -3.99
N ALA A 357 -12.09 -17.07 -4.87
CA ALA A 357 -11.49 -16.08 -5.77
C ALA A 357 -10.77 -14.97 -5.00
N LEU A 358 -11.36 -14.49 -3.91
CA LEU A 358 -10.78 -13.42 -3.09
C LEU A 358 -9.67 -13.92 -2.16
N PHE A 359 -9.74 -15.17 -1.69
CA PHE A 359 -8.65 -15.79 -0.95
C PHE A 359 -7.39 -15.93 -1.81
N ALA A 360 -7.50 -16.22 -3.11
CA ALA A 360 -6.33 -16.23 -3.98
C ALA A 360 -5.55 -14.91 -3.93
N LEU A 361 -6.25 -13.76 -3.90
CA LEU A 361 -5.64 -12.45 -3.80
C LEU A 361 -4.89 -12.21 -2.49
N LEU A 362 -5.23 -12.93 -1.41
CA LEU A 362 -4.56 -12.84 -0.09
C LEU A 362 -3.06 -13.20 -0.17
N ALA A 363 -2.68 -14.05 -1.12
CA ALA A 363 -1.29 -14.44 -1.34
C ALA A 363 -0.36 -13.23 -1.58
N VAL A 364 -0.86 -12.19 -2.25
CA VAL A 364 -0.09 -10.99 -2.61
C VAL A 364 0.27 -10.15 -1.37
N PRO A 365 -0.67 -9.64 -0.56
CA PRO A 365 -0.35 -8.86 0.63
C PRO A 365 0.39 -9.69 1.69
N VAL A 366 0.02 -10.95 1.92
CA VAL A 366 0.69 -11.77 2.95
C VAL A 366 2.09 -12.21 2.48
N GLY A 367 2.28 -12.47 1.19
CA GLY A 367 3.59 -12.68 0.58
C GLY A 367 4.48 -11.43 0.69
N ALA A 368 3.91 -10.24 0.44
CA ALA A 368 4.61 -8.97 0.65
C ALA A 368 4.98 -8.74 2.11
N PHE A 369 4.10 -9.09 3.07
CA PHE A 369 4.43 -9.06 4.49
C PHE A 369 5.66 -9.92 4.80
N ALA A 370 5.69 -11.17 4.32
CA ALA A 370 6.83 -12.06 4.51
C ALA A 370 8.13 -11.48 3.91
N ALA A 371 8.07 -10.97 2.67
CA ALA A 371 9.21 -10.32 2.02
C ALA A 371 9.68 -9.06 2.77
N LEU A 372 8.76 -8.24 3.26
CA LEU A 372 9.05 -7.04 4.06
C LEU A 372 9.71 -7.39 5.40
N ARG A 373 9.35 -8.50 6.03
CA ARG A 373 10.01 -8.98 7.25
C ARG A 373 11.48 -9.30 7.02
N VAL A 374 11.80 -9.99 5.92
CA VAL A 374 13.19 -10.29 5.54
C VAL A 374 13.93 -9.00 5.13
N ALA A 375 13.27 -8.10 4.40
CA ALA A 375 13.85 -6.82 4.00
C ALA A 375 14.15 -5.93 5.22
N ALA A 376 13.29 -5.96 6.25
CA ALA A 376 13.53 -5.25 7.50
C ALA A 376 14.73 -5.82 8.27
N PHE A 377 14.96 -7.13 8.22
CA PHE A 377 16.18 -7.74 8.75
C PHE A 377 17.42 -7.30 7.97
N ALA A 378 17.37 -7.31 6.63
CA ALA A 378 18.44 -6.81 5.78
C ALA A 378 18.76 -5.32 6.02
N ALA A 379 17.72 -4.50 6.25
CA ALA A 379 17.89 -3.09 6.60
C ALA A 379 18.55 -2.92 7.98
N ALA A 380 18.17 -3.72 8.97
CA ALA A 380 18.82 -3.68 10.28
C ALA A 380 20.30 -4.09 10.24
N GLU A 381 20.67 -5.01 9.33
CA GLU A 381 22.07 -5.32 9.03
C GLU A 381 22.79 -4.10 8.45
N ASN A 382 22.26 -3.53 7.34
CA ASN A 382 22.85 -2.38 6.65
C ASN A 382 23.00 -1.13 7.55
N ASP A 383 22.04 -0.91 8.46
CA ASP A 383 22.04 0.20 9.41
C ASP A 383 22.94 -0.08 10.64
N ARG A 384 23.73 -1.17 10.62
CA ARG A 384 24.62 -1.61 11.71
C ARG A 384 23.90 -1.88 13.05
N ARG A 385 22.57 -2.00 13.05
CA ARG A 385 21.77 -2.26 14.27
C ARG A 385 22.01 -3.67 14.81
N LEU A 386 22.49 -4.60 13.98
CA LEU A 386 22.81 -5.98 14.37
C LEU A 386 24.26 -6.17 14.88
N THR A 387 25.11 -5.14 14.81
CA THR A 387 26.55 -5.25 15.14
C THR A 387 26.78 -5.75 16.56
N ALA A 388 26.05 -5.20 17.54
CA ALA A 388 26.15 -5.62 18.93
C ALA A 388 25.73 -7.09 19.16
N LEU A 389 24.76 -7.58 18.38
CA LEU A 389 24.34 -8.99 18.43
C LEU A 389 25.37 -9.93 17.80
N HIS A 390 26.06 -9.49 16.74
CA HIS A 390 27.14 -10.26 16.11
C HIS A 390 28.41 -10.33 16.96
N ALA A 391 28.60 -9.42 17.92
CA ALA A 391 29.68 -9.47 18.91
C ALA A 391 29.42 -10.47 20.05
N GLN A 392 28.17 -10.91 20.22
CA GLN A 392 27.78 -11.92 21.20
C GLN A 392 27.99 -13.34 20.62
N PRO A 393 28.04 -14.40 21.45
CA PRO A 393 28.15 -15.79 21.00
C PRO A 393 26.83 -16.31 20.37
N VAL A 394 26.27 -15.56 19.42
CA VAL A 394 25.04 -15.88 18.70
C VAL A 394 25.38 -16.13 17.23
N THR A 395 25.02 -17.31 16.73
CA THR A 395 25.29 -17.64 15.33
C THR A 395 24.36 -16.86 14.39
N ARG A 396 24.87 -16.54 13.20
CA ARG A 396 24.07 -15.90 12.13
C ARG A 396 22.84 -16.71 11.73
N VAL A 397 22.97 -18.04 11.75
CA VAL A 397 21.87 -18.96 11.46
C VAL A 397 20.77 -18.87 12.52
N ARG A 398 21.13 -18.74 13.80
CA ARG A 398 20.16 -18.56 14.88
C ARG A 398 19.40 -17.23 14.73
N LEU A 399 20.08 -16.14 14.38
CA LEU A 399 19.44 -14.83 14.14
C LEU A 399 18.41 -14.89 13.01
N VAL A 400 18.80 -15.42 11.84
CA VAL A 400 17.88 -15.54 10.70
C VAL A 400 16.80 -16.56 10.97
N GLY A 401 17.12 -17.72 11.57
CA GLY A 401 16.16 -18.76 11.92
C GLY A 401 15.06 -18.24 12.85
N ALA A 402 15.42 -17.44 13.86
CA ALA A 402 14.44 -16.79 14.73
C ALA A 402 13.49 -15.86 13.98
N GLU A 403 14.00 -15.06 13.03
CA GLU A 403 13.17 -14.19 12.21
C GLU A 403 12.30 -14.95 11.21
N VAL A 404 12.81 -16.03 10.63
CA VAL A 404 12.05 -16.90 9.73
C VAL A 404 10.91 -17.57 10.50
N ALA A 405 11.19 -18.14 11.67
CA ALA A 405 10.18 -18.77 12.52
C ALA A 405 9.12 -17.76 12.97
N ALA A 406 9.53 -16.57 13.43
CA ALA A 406 8.59 -15.50 13.77
C ALA A 406 7.75 -15.07 12.55
N THR A 407 8.36 -14.94 11.37
CA THR A 407 7.64 -14.56 10.14
C THR A 407 6.62 -15.61 9.73
N LEU A 408 6.98 -16.90 9.78
CA LEU A 408 6.05 -18.00 9.52
C LEU A 408 4.86 -18.00 10.49
N ALA A 409 5.11 -17.79 11.78
CA ALA A 409 4.04 -17.64 12.77
C ALA A 409 3.15 -16.43 12.47
N GLY A 410 3.74 -15.29 12.07
CA GLY A 410 3.00 -14.11 11.65
C GLY A 410 2.14 -14.35 10.41
N VAL A 411 2.67 -15.09 9.42
CA VAL A 411 1.91 -15.52 8.24
C VAL A 411 0.72 -16.37 8.64
N ALA A 412 0.91 -17.38 9.49
CA ALA A 412 -0.19 -18.22 9.97
C ALA A 412 -1.29 -17.41 10.68
N VAL A 413 -0.89 -16.44 11.51
CA VAL A 413 -1.82 -15.50 12.15
C VAL A 413 -2.58 -14.67 11.11
N LEU A 414 -1.92 -14.14 10.08
CA LEU A 414 -2.60 -13.34 9.05
C LEU A 414 -3.62 -14.16 8.23
N LEU A 415 -3.28 -15.40 7.87
CA LEU A 415 -4.20 -16.30 7.16
C LEU A 415 -5.40 -16.68 8.03
N ALA A 416 -5.17 -16.96 9.32
CA ALA A 416 -6.23 -17.22 10.27
C ALA A 416 -7.12 -16.00 10.49
N VAL A 417 -6.54 -14.81 10.64
CA VAL A 417 -7.28 -13.55 10.78
C VAL A 417 -8.14 -13.29 9.55
N ALA A 418 -7.63 -13.49 8.33
CA ALA A 418 -8.42 -13.38 7.11
C ALA A 418 -9.62 -14.34 7.12
N GLY A 419 -9.39 -15.62 7.43
CA GLY A 419 -10.45 -16.63 7.43
C GLY A 419 -11.52 -16.37 8.49
N VAL A 420 -11.11 -16.04 9.71
CA VAL A 420 -12.03 -15.67 10.81
C VAL A 420 -12.81 -14.40 10.45
N ALA A 421 -12.16 -13.39 9.89
CA ALA A 421 -12.83 -12.14 9.51
C ALA A 421 -13.88 -12.37 8.41
N THR A 422 -13.55 -13.13 7.36
CA THR A 422 -14.52 -13.48 6.30
C THR A 422 -15.67 -14.31 6.84
N TRP A 423 -15.39 -15.28 7.72
CA TRP A 423 -16.44 -16.05 8.39
C TRP A 423 -17.36 -15.15 9.23
N CYS A 424 -16.80 -14.25 10.05
CA CYS A 424 -17.59 -13.30 10.82
C CYS A 424 -18.46 -12.41 9.92
N GLY A 425 -17.90 -11.92 8.81
CA GLY A 425 -18.62 -11.09 7.85
C GLY A 425 -19.77 -11.85 7.19
N ALA A 426 -19.51 -13.08 6.74
CA ALA A 426 -20.52 -13.96 6.16
C ALA A 426 -21.64 -14.29 7.15
N ALA A 427 -21.29 -14.52 8.42
CA ALA A 427 -22.26 -14.79 9.48
C ALA A 427 -23.17 -13.58 9.80
N ILE A 428 -22.69 -12.35 9.62
CA ILE A 428 -23.52 -11.13 9.81
C ILE A 428 -24.67 -11.07 8.79
N VAL A 429 -24.47 -11.64 7.61
CA VAL A 429 -25.43 -11.62 6.49
C VAL A 429 -26.04 -13.00 6.19
N ASP A 430 -25.91 -13.94 7.14
CA ASP A 430 -26.41 -15.32 7.04
C ASP A 430 -25.97 -16.07 5.75
N ALA A 431 -24.75 -15.81 5.27
CA ALA A 431 -24.17 -16.50 4.11
C ALA A 431 -23.62 -17.90 4.50
N ASP A 432 -23.84 -18.91 3.65
CA ASP A 432 -23.32 -20.28 3.86
C ASP A 432 -21.80 -20.38 3.63
N LEU A 433 -21.03 -19.97 4.63
CA LEU A 433 -19.59 -20.13 4.68
C LEU A 433 -19.17 -20.63 6.07
N PRO A 434 -18.95 -21.94 6.28
CA PRO A 434 -18.50 -22.43 7.57
C PRO A 434 -17.06 -21.99 7.87
N LEU A 435 -16.73 -21.81 9.16
CA LEU A 435 -15.40 -21.36 9.59
C LEU A 435 -14.28 -22.26 9.07
N THR A 436 -14.51 -23.57 9.02
CA THR A 436 -13.56 -24.55 8.49
C THR A 436 -13.27 -24.33 7.00
N ALA A 437 -14.29 -24.01 6.20
CA ALA A 437 -14.14 -23.67 4.79
C ALA A 437 -13.37 -22.34 4.60
N ALA A 438 -13.69 -21.32 5.40
CA ALA A 438 -12.98 -20.04 5.34
C ALA A 438 -11.48 -20.20 5.69
N LEU A 439 -11.16 -20.95 6.76
CA LEU A 439 -9.78 -21.23 7.16
C LEU A 439 -9.04 -22.13 6.16
N ALA A 440 -9.73 -23.11 5.55
CA ALA A 440 -9.14 -23.93 4.49
C ALA A 440 -8.80 -23.08 3.26
N GLY A 441 -9.71 -22.18 2.85
CA GLY A 441 -9.52 -21.27 1.72
C GLY A 441 -8.36 -20.30 1.93
N THR A 442 -8.26 -19.66 3.08
CA THR A 442 -7.11 -18.78 3.37
C THR A 442 -5.82 -19.56 3.63
N GLY A 443 -5.90 -20.78 4.18
CA GLY A 443 -4.75 -21.67 4.33
C GLY A 443 -4.17 -22.14 2.99
N ASN A 444 -5.01 -22.28 1.96
CA ASN A 444 -4.63 -22.75 0.63
C ASN A 444 -3.58 -21.85 -0.05
N VAL A 445 -3.52 -20.55 0.27
CA VAL A 445 -2.49 -19.64 -0.29
C VAL A 445 -1.13 -19.71 0.41
N ALA A 446 -1.00 -20.46 1.51
CA ALA A 446 0.24 -20.55 2.28
C ALA A 446 1.48 -20.93 1.44
N PRO A 447 1.43 -21.87 0.47
CA PRO A 447 2.60 -22.24 -0.32
C PRO A 447 3.19 -21.06 -1.11
N ILE A 448 2.35 -20.18 -1.68
CA ILE A 448 2.82 -18.98 -2.40
C ILE A 448 3.48 -18.00 -1.43
N VAL A 449 2.93 -17.84 -0.22
CA VAL A 449 3.51 -16.97 0.80
C VAL A 449 4.87 -17.50 1.27
N VAL A 450 5.00 -18.81 1.45
CA VAL A 450 6.26 -19.44 1.83
C VAL A 450 7.29 -19.35 0.68
N LEU A 451 6.86 -19.41 -0.59
CA LEU A 451 7.73 -19.09 -1.74
C LEU A 451 8.25 -17.66 -1.68
N CYS A 452 7.39 -16.68 -1.36
CA CYS A 452 7.81 -15.29 -1.17
C CYS A 452 8.89 -15.16 -0.07
N LEU A 453 8.67 -15.86 1.05
CA LEU A 453 9.63 -15.91 2.16
C LEU A 453 10.96 -16.54 1.73
N GLY A 454 10.92 -17.70 1.06
CA GLY A 454 12.09 -18.41 0.55
C GLY A 454 12.89 -17.56 -0.44
N ALA A 455 12.21 -16.92 -1.40
CA ALA A 455 12.82 -16.00 -2.37
C ALA A 455 13.47 -14.78 -1.69
N GLY A 456 12.82 -14.22 -0.67
CA GLY A 456 13.39 -13.14 0.14
C GLY A 456 14.66 -13.57 0.89
N ILE A 457 14.66 -14.78 1.47
CA ILE A 457 15.83 -15.36 2.16
C ILE A 457 16.97 -15.65 1.18
N LEU A 458 16.67 -16.13 -0.02
CA LEU A 458 17.66 -16.30 -1.08
C LEU A 458 18.33 -14.96 -1.42
N ALA A 459 17.52 -13.94 -1.67
CA ALA A 459 18.03 -12.60 -1.95
C ALA A 459 18.83 -12.02 -0.78
N LEU A 460 18.47 -12.32 0.47
CA LEU A 460 19.25 -11.91 1.66
C LEU A 460 20.66 -12.53 1.66
N GLY A 461 20.77 -13.77 1.20
CA GLY A 461 22.03 -14.49 1.06
C GLY A 461 22.96 -13.87 0.01
N TRP A 462 22.42 -13.38 -1.11
CA TRP A 462 23.22 -12.93 -2.26
C TRP A 462 23.29 -11.40 -2.40
N THR A 463 22.15 -10.73 -2.37
CA THR A 463 22.00 -9.31 -2.68
C THR A 463 20.98 -8.65 -1.73
N PRO A 464 21.41 -8.20 -0.53
CA PRO A 464 20.50 -7.66 0.50
C PRO A 464 19.62 -6.49 0.03
N ARG A 465 20.07 -5.74 -0.98
CA ARG A 465 19.32 -4.62 -1.58
C ARG A 465 18.11 -5.08 -2.41
N ALA A 466 18.10 -6.33 -2.89
CA ALA A 466 17.05 -6.86 -3.75
C ALA A 466 16.02 -7.71 -2.98
N VAL A 467 16.15 -7.86 -1.66
CA VAL A 467 15.30 -8.74 -0.84
C VAL A 467 13.81 -8.51 -1.05
N LEU A 468 13.38 -7.25 -1.02
CA LEU A 468 11.96 -6.92 -1.22
C LEU A 468 11.52 -7.23 -2.65
N ALA A 469 12.32 -6.82 -3.64
CA ALA A 469 11.98 -7.01 -5.05
C ALA A 469 11.84 -8.49 -5.39
N VAL A 470 12.84 -9.31 -5.04
CA VAL A 470 12.84 -10.75 -5.30
C VAL A 470 11.80 -11.49 -4.46
N GLY A 471 11.65 -11.11 -3.18
CA GLY A 471 10.70 -11.75 -2.27
C GLY A 471 9.24 -11.56 -2.68
N VAL A 472 8.87 -10.44 -3.31
CA VAL A 472 7.50 -10.17 -3.76
C VAL A 472 7.17 -10.85 -5.10
N LEU A 473 8.17 -11.29 -5.87
CA LEU A 473 7.96 -11.87 -7.21
C LEU A 473 6.97 -13.05 -7.23
N PRO A 474 7.06 -14.07 -6.35
CA PRO A 474 6.13 -15.21 -6.42
C PRO A 474 4.67 -14.81 -6.20
N GLY A 475 4.41 -13.82 -5.33
CA GLY A 475 3.08 -13.30 -5.04
C GLY A 475 2.60 -12.30 -6.10
N ALA A 476 3.16 -11.09 -6.12
CA ALA A 476 2.66 -10.05 -7.03
C ALA A 476 3.05 -10.32 -8.50
N GLY A 477 4.28 -10.75 -8.74
CA GLY A 477 4.75 -11.07 -10.09
C GLY A 477 4.05 -12.31 -10.66
N GLY A 478 3.85 -13.35 -9.84
CA GLY A 478 3.09 -14.54 -10.20
C GLY A 478 1.64 -14.22 -10.56
N PHE A 479 0.97 -13.39 -9.75
CA PHE A 479 -0.39 -12.95 -10.03
C PHE A 479 -0.47 -12.17 -11.35
N LEU A 480 0.41 -11.18 -11.54
CA LEU A 480 0.44 -10.39 -12.77
C LEU A 480 0.74 -11.26 -14.00
N LEU A 481 1.68 -12.20 -13.88
CA LEU A 481 1.99 -13.15 -14.96
C LEU A 481 0.77 -13.99 -15.32
N GLN A 482 0.01 -14.47 -14.34
CA GLN A 482 -1.21 -15.25 -14.56
C GLN A 482 -2.25 -14.42 -15.32
N VAL A 483 -2.54 -13.21 -14.83
CA VAL A 483 -3.50 -12.30 -15.46
C VAL A 483 -3.10 -12.00 -16.91
N VAL A 484 -1.81 -11.70 -17.15
CA VAL A 484 -1.31 -11.43 -18.51
C VAL A 484 -1.39 -12.67 -19.40
N ALA A 485 -1.02 -13.84 -18.89
CA ALA A 485 -1.07 -15.08 -19.65
C ALA A 485 -2.50 -15.43 -20.06
N ASP A 486 -3.46 -15.32 -19.13
CA ASP A 486 -4.87 -15.60 -19.40
C ASP A 486 -5.47 -14.55 -20.36
N SER A 487 -5.13 -13.27 -20.18
CA SER A 487 -5.66 -12.17 -21.03
C SER A 487 -5.13 -12.19 -22.47
N THR A 488 -3.91 -12.71 -22.68
CA THR A 488 -3.26 -12.72 -24.01
C THR A 488 -3.38 -14.05 -24.73
N GLY A 489 -3.99 -15.07 -24.09
CA GLY A 489 -4.00 -16.43 -24.63
C GLY A 489 -2.59 -17.01 -24.78
N ALA A 490 -1.68 -16.68 -23.85
CA ALA A 490 -0.29 -17.09 -23.93
C ALA A 490 -0.14 -18.62 -23.95
N PRO A 491 0.96 -19.15 -24.52
CA PRO A 491 1.22 -20.59 -24.49
C PRO A 491 1.15 -21.18 -23.07
N PRO A 492 0.63 -22.42 -22.88
CA PRO A 492 0.36 -22.98 -21.55
C PRO A 492 1.55 -22.99 -20.59
N TRP A 493 2.77 -23.09 -21.11
CA TRP A 493 3.99 -23.08 -20.31
C TRP A 493 4.25 -21.73 -19.63
N VAL A 494 3.80 -20.61 -20.23
CA VAL A 494 3.95 -19.26 -19.67
C VAL A 494 3.10 -19.13 -18.41
N GLY A 495 1.82 -19.49 -18.50
CA GLY A 495 0.94 -19.57 -17.33
C GLY A 495 1.43 -20.60 -16.30
N GLY A 496 2.04 -21.70 -16.76
CA GLY A 496 2.63 -22.76 -15.93
C GLY A 496 3.71 -22.26 -14.94
N LEU A 497 4.37 -21.15 -15.25
CA LEU A 497 5.36 -20.52 -14.35
C LEU A 497 4.71 -19.78 -13.18
N SER A 498 3.44 -19.37 -13.28
CA SER A 498 2.77 -18.68 -12.20
C SER A 498 2.41 -19.65 -11.08
N PRO A 499 2.76 -19.35 -9.81
CA PRO A 499 2.29 -20.13 -8.67
C PRO A 499 0.76 -20.15 -8.55
N PHE A 500 0.07 -19.13 -9.06
CA PHE A 500 -1.39 -19.00 -8.98
C PHE A 500 -2.11 -20.01 -9.85
N ARG A 501 -1.52 -20.43 -10.98
CA ARG A 501 -2.10 -21.47 -11.85
C ARG A 501 -2.27 -22.82 -11.14
N HIS A 502 -1.46 -23.05 -10.11
CA HIS A 502 -1.44 -24.32 -9.39
C HIS A 502 -2.31 -24.31 -8.14
N LEU A 503 -2.90 -23.15 -7.77
CA LEU A 503 -3.88 -23.06 -6.70
C LEU A 503 -5.25 -23.57 -7.17
N ALA A 504 -5.85 -24.43 -6.37
CA ALA A 504 -7.27 -24.76 -6.53
C ALA A 504 -8.15 -23.67 -5.88
N ALA A 505 -9.38 -23.51 -6.35
CA ALA A 505 -10.35 -22.55 -5.82
C ALA A 505 -10.97 -23.04 -4.50
N VAL A 506 -10.18 -23.12 -3.43
CA VAL A 506 -10.67 -23.52 -2.08
C VAL A 506 -11.39 -22.34 -1.43
N PRO A 507 -12.59 -22.50 -0.82
CA PRO A 507 -13.26 -23.76 -0.48
C PRO A 507 -14.38 -24.20 -1.45
N ASP A 508 -14.36 -23.73 -2.69
CA ASP A 508 -15.30 -24.19 -3.72
C ASP A 508 -14.96 -25.61 -4.20
N VAL A 509 -13.66 -25.90 -4.33
CA VAL A 509 -13.11 -27.22 -4.65
C VAL A 509 -12.03 -27.63 -3.64
N ASP A 510 -11.65 -28.91 -3.67
CA ASP A 510 -10.58 -29.44 -2.84
C ASP A 510 -9.19 -28.88 -3.21
N PRO A 511 -8.27 -28.75 -2.23
CA PRO A 511 -6.93 -28.24 -2.47
C PRO A 511 -6.11 -29.17 -3.38
N ASN A 512 -5.32 -28.58 -4.28
CA ASN A 512 -4.33 -29.30 -5.08
C ASN A 512 -3.10 -29.65 -4.22
N ILE A 513 -3.20 -30.75 -3.46
CA ILE A 513 -2.13 -31.20 -2.54
C ILE A 513 -0.78 -31.37 -3.24
N PRO A 514 -0.66 -32.02 -4.41
CA PRO A 514 0.63 -32.13 -5.11
C PRO A 514 1.29 -30.78 -5.38
N ALA A 515 0.54 -29.80 -5.89
CA ALA A 515 1.05 -28.46 -6.14
C ALA A 515 1.50 -27.76 -4.85
N CYS A 516 0.71 -27.84 -3.78
CA CYS A 516 1.04 -27.29 -2.47
C CYS A 516 2.35 -27.86 -1.93
N VAL A 517 2.56 -29.18 -2.06
CA VAL A 517 3.79 -29.85 -1.63
C VAL A 517 4.99 -29.38 -2.47
N VAL A 518 4.87 -29.35 -3.80
CA VAL A 518 5.97 -28.92 -4.69
C VAL A 518 6.39 -27.48 -4.40
N MET A 519 5.45 -26.56 -4.29
CA MET A 519 5.72 -25.15 -3.97
C MET A 519 6.41 -25.01 -2.62
N THR A 520 5.93 -25.74 -1.61
CA THR A 520 6.50 -25.69 -0.26
C THR A 520 7.92 -26.26 -0.22
N VAL A 521 8.16 -27.39 -0.89
CA VAL A 521 9.50 -27.99 -1.02
C VAL A 521 10.45 -27.03 -1.73
N LEU A 522 10.04 -26.44 -2.85
CA LEU A 522 10.84 -25.46 -3.58
C LEU A 522 11.19 -24.27 -2.69
N ALA A 523 10.21 -23.74 -1.94
CA ALA A 523 10.43 -22.63 -1.02
C ALA A 523 11.46 -22.97 0.08
N VAL A 524 11.39 -24.19 0.63
CA VAL A 524 12.35 -24.69 1.63
C VAL A 524 13.74 -24.80 1.02
N LEU A 525 13.89 -25.40 -0.16
CA LEU A 525 15.18 -25.55 -0.84
C LEU A 525 15.83 -24.19 -1.12
N VAL A 526 15.06 -23.25 -1.66
CA VAL A 526 15.51 -21.89 -1.94
C VAL A 526 15.87 -21.13 -0.66
N GLY A 527 15.06 -21.27 0.40
CA GLY A 527 15.35 -20.69 1.71
C GLY A 527 16.63 -21.24 2.34
N VAL A 528 16.83 -22.56 2.30
CA VAL A 528 18.05 -23.22 2.82
C VAL A 528 19.28 -22.75 2.05
N ALA A 529 19.21 -22.67 0.71
CA ALA A 529 20.30 -22.13 -0.10
C ALA A 529 20.62 -20.67 0.27
N GLY A 530 19.60 -19.85 0.51
CA GLY A 530 19.75 -18.48 0.99
C GLY A 530 20.44 -18.38 2.34
N VAL A 531 20.03 -19.18 3.34
CA VAL A 531 20.66 -19.23 4.67
C VAL A 531 22.11 -19.72 4.57
N ALA A 532 22.38 -20.75 3.77
CA ALA A 532 23.72 -21.28 3.56
C ALA A 532 24.66 -20.21 2.97
N ARG A 533 24.18 -19.41 2.00
CA ARG A 533 24.94 -18.29 1.44
C ARG A 533 25.10 -17.15 2.43
N TYR A 534 24.05 -16.79 3.17
CA TYR A 534 24.09 -15.75 4.20
C TYR A 534 25.14 -16.04 5.29
N ARG A 535 25.27 -17.32 5.68
CA ARG A 535 26.30 -17.77 6.63
C ARG A 535 27.73 -17.44 6.17
N ARG A 536 27.97 -17.45 4.86
CA ARG A 536 29.28 -17.23 4.23
C ARG A 536 29.46 -15.81 3.65
N ARG A 537 28.40 -15.00 3.57
CA ARG A 537 28.46 -13.64 3.00
C ARG A 537 29.07 -12.68 4.02
N ASP A 538 29.90 -11.75 3.58
CA ASP A 538 30.33 -10.62 4.41
C ASP A 538 29.13 -9.74 4.80
N LEU A 539 29.17 -9.19 6.02
CA LEU A 539 28.11 -8.31 6.48
C LEU A 539 28.18 -6.99 5.73
N ALA A 540 27.01 -6.47 5.35
CA ALA A 540 26.91 -5.15 4.75
C ALA A 540 26.70 -4.11 5.85
N GLY A 541 27.52 -3.05 5.88
CA GLY A 541 27.37 -1.96 6.84
C GLY A 541 28.69 -1.45 7.38
#